data_AF-A0A091R7A5-F1
#
_entry.id   AF-A0A091R7A5-F1
#
_cell.length_a   1.000
_cell.length_b   1.000
_cell.length_c   1.000
_cell.angle_alpha   90.00
_cell.angle_beta   90.00
_cell.angle_gamma   90.00
#
_symmetry.space_group_name_H-M   'P 1'
#
loop_
_entity.id
_entity.type
_entity.pdbx_description
1 polymer ?
#
loop_
_entity_poly.entity_id
_entity_poly.type
_entity_poly.pdbx_seq_one_letter_code
_entity_poly.pdbx_strand_id
1 'polypeptide(L)'
;LSASEQQERAFTLGLAGLLGEGVYNFGELLMHPVLESLRSTDRQWLLDTLYAFNRGQDRANEVVFCFVPSQPDLAANEALLLQKIQLLCLMEMTFTRPANHRQLTFEEIAKSAKVTVNEVELLVMKALSVGLVKGSIDEVDKRVHMTWVQPRVLDLQQIKGMKDRLEFWCTDVRSMEMLVEHQAHDILT
;
A
#
# COMPACT_ATOMS: atom_id res chain seq x y z
N LEU A 1 11.19 17.90 25.41
CA LEU A 1 10.59 16.65 25.90
C LEU A 1 11.74 15.77 26.36
N SER A 2 11.63 15.17 27.54
CA SER A 2 12.60 14.15 27.97
C SER A 2 12.55 12.95 27.01
N ALA A 3 13.65 12.19 26.88
CA ALA A 3 13.70 11.03 25.99
C ALA A 3 12.60 9.99 26.30
N SER A 4 12.26 9.85 27.59
CA SER A 4 11.17 8.99 28.07
C SER A 4 9.79 9.45 27.57
N GLU A 5 9.48 10.74 27.70
CA GLU A 5 8.21 11.31 27.21
C GLU A 5 8.09 11.23 25.68
N GLN A 6 9.20 11.37 24.96
CA GLN A 6 9.21 11.20 23.49
C GLN A 6 8.85 9.76 23.13
N GLN A 7 9.42 8.76 23.80
CA GLN A 7 9.13 7.35 23.57
C GLN A 7 7.69 6.98 23.92
N GLU A 8 7.15 7.52 25.01
CA GLU A 8 5.76 7.27 25.40
C GLU A 8 4.79 7.87 24.38
N ARG A 9 5.00 9.14 23.99
CA ARG A 9 4.17 9.79 22.97
C ARG A 9 4.29 9.10 21.61
N ALA A 10 5.50 8.69 21.21
CA ALA A 10 5.72 7.97 19.96
C ALA A 10 4.95 6.64 19.94
N PHE A 11 4.96 5.92 21.07
CA PHE A 11 4.24 4.67 21.20
C PHE A 11 2.72 4.87 21.14
N THR A 12 2.18 5.81 21.90
CA THR A 12 0.74 6.12 21.88
C THR A 12 0.29 6.61 20.50
N LEU A 13 1.12 7.41 19.82
CA LEU A 13 0.83 7.89 18.46
C LEU A 13 0.82 6.75 17.43
N GLY A 14 1.79 5.83 17.51
CA GLY A 14 1.83 4.65 16.64
C GLY A 14 0.64 3.73 16.86
N LEU A 15 0.28 3.47 18.12
CA LEU A 15 -0.89 2.68 18.48
C LEU A 15 -2.19 3.33 18.01
N ALA A 16 -2.36 4.63 18.24
CA ALA A 16 -3.51 5.40 17.78
C ALA A 16 -3.61 5.43 16.24
N GLY A 17 -2.50 5.50 15.52
CA GLY A 17 -2.48 5.40 14.06
C GLY A 17 -2.91 4.02 13.55
N LEU A 18 -2.48 2.95 14.22
CA LEU A 18 -2.88 1.57 13.88
C LEU A 18 -4.37 1.32 14.14
N LEU A 19 -4.85 1.71 15.32
CA LEU A 19 -6.23 1.51 15.76
C LEU A 19 -7.22 2.52 15.17
N GLY A 20 -6.74 3.68 14.72
CA GLY A 20 -7.57 4.74 14.17
C GLY A 20 -8.30 4.32 12.88
N GLU A 21 -9.62 4.45 12.88
CA GLU A 21 -10.43 4.33 11.67
C GLU A 21 -10.11 5.46 10.69
N GLY A 22 -10.04 5.14 9.39
CA GLY A 22 -9.75 6.14 8.35
C GLY A 22 -8.27 6.46 8.13
N VAL A 23 -7.36 6.01 9.00
CA VAL A 23 -5.91 6.27 8.86
C VAL A 23 -5.24 5.15 8.08
N TYR A 24 -5.07 5.30 6.77
CA TYR A 24 -4.42 4.31 5.90
C TYR A 24 -3.01 4.73 5.43
N ASN A 25 -2.65 6.01 5.62
CA ASN A 25 -1.35 6.55 5.20
C ASN A 25 -0.35 6.57 6.34
N PHE A 26 0.33 5.44 6.57
CA PHE A 26 1.35 5.34 7.62
C PHE A 26 2.69 5.99 7.25
N GLY A 27 2.91 6.30 5.97
CA GLY A 27 4.19 6.83 5.52
C GLY A 27 4.50 8.24 6.07
N GLU A 28 3.49 9.10 6.26
CA GLU A 28 3.69 10.41 6.91
C GLU A 28 4.12 10.25 8.36
N LEU A 29 3.50 9.30 9.06
CA LEU A 29 3.82 8.98 10.44
C LEU A 29 5.25 8.41 10.54
N LEU A 30 5.63 7.51 9.63
CA LEU A 30 6.97 6.90 9.55
C LEU A 30 8.11 7.92 9.30
N MET A 31 7.81 9.04 8.64
CA MET A 31 8.78 10.11 8.38
C MET A 31 8.98 11.04 9.58
N HIS A 32 8.14 10.94 10.61
CA HIS A 32 8.23 11.84 11.75
C HIS A 32 9.38 11.44 12.70
N PRO A 33 10.30 12.36 13.06
CA PRO A 33 11.52 12.03 13.82
C PRO A 33 11.26 11.48 15.23
N VAL A 34 10.06 11.70 15.78
CA VAL A 34 9.64 11.14 17.07
C VAL A 34 9.60 9.60 17.06
N LEU A 35 9.44 8.97 15.90
CA LEU A 35 9.51 7.52 15.77
C LEU A 35 10.94 6.99 15.74
N GLU A 36 11.95 7.80 15.39
CA GLU A 36 13.35 7.35 15.46
C GLU A 36 13.80 7.10 16.90
N SER A 37 13.22 7.80 17.86
CA SER A 37 13.44 7.59 19.30
C SER A 37 13.03 6.20 19.80
N LEU A 38 12.20 5.47 19.03
CA LEU A 38 11.75 4.10 19.35
C LEU A 38 12.68 3.01 18.77
N ARG A 39 13.57 3.33 17.81
CA ARG A 39 14.40 2.32 17.11
C ARG A 39 15.38 1.57 18.01
N SER A 40 15.80 2.18 19.12
CA SER A 40 16.79 1.62 20.05
C SER A 40 16.18 1.04 21.32
N THR A 41 14.86 0.86 21.35
CA THR A 41 14.10 0.46 22.56
C THR A 41 13.37 -0.85 22.34
N ASP A 42 12.88 -1.47 23.43
CA ASP A 42 12.06 -2.70 23.43
C ASP A 42 10.77 -2.60 22.60
N ARG A 43 10.43 -1.40 22.10
CA ARG A 43 9.24 -1.09 21.29
C ARG A 43 9.51 -1.06 19.79
N GLN A 44 10.68 -1.53 19.34
CA GLN A 44 11.04 -1.58 17.92
C GLN A 44 10.02 -2.36 17.07
N TRP A 45 9.38 -3.38 17.65
CA TRP A 45 8.33 -4.18 16.98
C TRP A 45 7.20 -3.33 16.40
N LEU A 46 6.87 -2.18 17.03
CA LEU A 46 5.81 -1.28 16.55
C LEU A 46 6.23 -0.61 15.25
N LEU A 47 7.50 -0.21 15.13
CA LEU A 47 8.05 0.34 13.88
C LEU A 47 8.06 -0.70 12.78
N ASP A 48 8.54 -1.91 13.09
CA ASP A 48 8.58 -3.02 12.14
C ASP A 48 7.17 -3.38 11.64
N THR A 49 6.19 -3.33 12.54
CA THR A 49 4.77 -3.49 12.21
C THR A 49 4.30 -2.37 11.27
N LEU A 50 4.55 -1.10 11.60
CA LEU A 50 4.16 0.03 10.74
C LEU A 50 4.81 -0.04 9.34
N TYR A 51 6.08 -0.45 9.24
CA TYR A 51 6.75 -0.69 7.97
C TYR A 51 6.11 -1.86 7.20
N ALA A 52 5.75 -2.94 7.88
CA ALA A 52 5.09 -4.08 7.26
C ALA A 52 3.69 -3.72 6.73
N PHE A 53 2.93 -2.90 7.47
CA PHE A 53 1.65 -2.33 7.03
C PHE A 53 1.82 -1.44 5.79
N ASN A 54 2.82 -0.55 5.79
CA ASN A 54 3.07 0.35 4.66
C ASN A 54 3.43 -0.41 3.38
N ARG A 55 4.19 -1.51 3.49
CA ARG A 55 4.59 -2.37 2.38
C ARG A 55 3.50 -3.35 1.92
N GLY A 56 2.39 -3.47 2.66
CA GLY A 56 1.30 -4.40 2.32
C GLY A 56 1.75 -5.87 2.23
N GLN A 57 2.80 -6.26 2.96
CA GLN A 57 3.35 -7.63 2.92
C GLN A 57 2.70 -8.56 3.94
N ASP A 58 2.57 -9.84 3.57
CA ASP A 58 2.07 -10.94 4.41
C ASP A 58 2.74 -11.05 5.78
N ARG A 59 4.00 -10.63 5.90
CA ARG A 59 4.76 -10.63 7.15
C ARG A 59 4.18 -9.70 8.22
N ALA A 60 3.39 -8.70 7.81
CA ALA A 60 2.70 -7.82 8.76
C ALA A 60 1.77 -8.60 9.68
N ASN A 61 1.02 -9.58 9.13
CA ASN A 61 0.12 -10.42 9.92
C ASN A 61 0.92 -11.22 10.96
N GLU A 62 2.00 -11.90 10.54
CA GLU A 62 2.81 -12.74 11.45
C GLU A 62 3.45 -11.93 12.58
N VAL A 63 3.96 -10.73 12.28
CA VAL A 63 4.54 -9.84 13.30
C VAL A 63 3.46 -9.33 14.26
N VAL A 64 2.29 -8.92 13.74
CA VAL A 64 1.16 -8.47 14.56
C VAL A 64 0.70 -9.59 15.50
N PHE A 65 0.49 -10.81 14.99
CA PHE A 65 0.04 -11.95 15.79
C PHE A 65 0.97 -12.31 16.94
N CYS A 66 2.28 -12.08 16.81
CA CYS A 66 3.24 -12.31 17.89
C CYS A 66 3.12 -11.32 19.06
N PHE A 67 2.69 -10.08 18.79
CA PHE A 67 2.67 -8.99 19.80
C PHE A 67 1.26 -8.56 20.24
N VAL A 68 0.22 -8.98 19.51
CA VAL A 68 -1.19 -8.85 19.92
C VAL A 68 -1.47 -9.37 21.34
N PRO A 69 -0.90 -10.51 21.81
CA PRO A 69 -1.13 -10.98 23.18
C PRO A 69 -0.57 -10.05 24.25
N SER A 70 0.44 -9.24 23.90
CA SER A 70 1.14 -8.36 24.84
C SER A 70 0.42 -7.04 25.08
N GLN A 71 -0.57 -6.68 24.26
CA GLN A 71 -1.32 -5.41 24.38
C GLN A 71 -2.83 -5.63 24.23
N PRO A 72 -3.64 -5.34 25.26
CA PRO A 72 -5.09 -5.61 25.23
C PRO A 72 -5.83 -4.79 24.16
N ASP A 73 -5.36 -3.58 23.86
CA ASP A 73 -5.99 -2.69 22.87
C ASP A 73 -5.89 -3.25 21.44
N LEU A 74 -4.81 -3.96 21.13
CA LEU A 74 -4.63 -4.64 19.84
C LEU A 74 -5.49 -5.90 19.76
N ALA A 75 -5.56 -6.67 20.85
CA ALA A 75 -6.38 -7.88 20.93
C ALA A 75 -7.88 -7.56 20.79
N ALA A 76 -8.34 -6.45 21.37
CA ALA A 76 -9.73 -6.01 21.21
C ALA A 76 -10.09 -5.61 19.77
N ASN A 77 -9.10 -5.17 18.98
CA ASN A 77 -9.28 -4.62 17.63
C ASN A 77 -8.62 -5.47 16.53
N GLU A 78 -8.37 -6.75 16.80
CA GLU A 78 -7.66 -7.66 15.89
C GLU A 78 -8.34 -7.74 14.51
N ALA A 79 -9.68 -7.86 14.49
CA ALA A 79 -10.46 -7.92 13.26
C ALA A 79 -10.31 -6.64 12.41
N LEU A 80 -10.20 -5.46 13.05
CA LEU A 80 -10.01 -4.19 12.37
C LEU A 80 -8.61 -4.12 11.75
N LEU A 81 -7.58 -4.56 12.48
CA LEU A 81 -6.21 -4.61 11.99
C LEU A 81 -6.07 -5.53 10.78
N LEU A 82 -6.69 -6.72 10.83
CA LEU A 82 -6.71 -7.65 9.70
C LEU A 82 -7.35 -7.02 8.45
N GLN A 83 -8.51 -6.39 8.60
CA GLN A 83 -9.15 -5.68 7.49
C GLN A 83 -8.28 -4.55 6.95
N LYS A 84 -7.57 -3.82 7.83
CA LYS A 84 -6.67 -2.73 7.44
C LYS A 84 -5.50 -3.25 6.62
N ILE A 85 -4.89 -4.37 7.02
CA ILE A 85 -3.79 -5.01 6.27
C ILE A 85 -4.28 -5.47 4.90
N GLN A 86 -5.47 -6.09 4.82
CA GLN A 86 -6.06 -6.53 3.56
C GLN A 86 -6.31 -5.37 2.59
N LEU A 87 -6.83 -4.23 3.10
CA LEU A 87 -7.05 -3.02 2.30
C LEU A 87 -5.71 -2.43 1.79
N LEU A 88 -4.68 -2.36 2.64
CA LEU A 88 -3.37 -1.86 2.24
C LEU A 88 -2.68 -2.79 1.23
N CYS A 89 -2.85 -4.10 1.39
CA CYS A 89 -2.38 -5.09 0.43
C CYS A 89 -3.00 -4.86 -0.95
N LEU A 90 -4.33 -4.69 -1.01
CA LEU A 90 -5.03 -4.35 -2.25
C LEU A 90 -4.50 -3.04 -2.87
N MET A 91 -4.29 -2.01 -2.05
CA MET A 91 -3.72 -0.75 -2.55
C MET A 91 -2.29 -0.95 -3.09
N GLU A 92 -1.44 -1.76 -2.47
CA GLU A 92 -0.08 -2.04 -2.96
C GLU A 92 -0.09 -2.84 -4.27
N MET A 93 -0.98 -3.84 -4.38
CA MET A 93 -1.15 -4.61 -5.61
C MET A 93 -1.58 -3.73 -6.78
N THR A 94 -2.46 -2.76 -6.55
CA THR A 94 -2.89 -1.82 -7.60
C THR A 94 -1.80 -0.82 -7.98
N PHE A 95 -0.98 -0.37 -7.02
CA PHE A 95 0.13 0.55 -7.26
C PHE A 95 1.30 -0.09 -8.03
N THR A 96 1.64 -1.33 -7.67
CA THR A 96 2.73 -2.08 -8.32
C THR A 96 2.40 -2.47 -9.76
N ARG A 97 1.15 -2.41 -10.22
CA ARG A 97 0.79 -2.67 -11.62
C ARG A 97 0.84 -1.39 -12.48
N PRO A 98 1.33 -1.47 -13.73
CA PRO A 98 1.32 -0.34 -14.65
C PRO A 98 -0.12 0.05 -15.01
N ALA A 99 -0.35 1.33 -15.30
CA ALA A 99 -1.69 1.87 -15.58
C ALA A 99 -2.42 1.13 -16.72
N ASN A 100 -1.67 0.63 -17.70
CA ASN A 100 -2.20 -0.04 -18.89
C ASN A 100 -2.84 -1.41 -18.60
N HIS A 101 -2.54 -2.03 -17.46
CA HIS A 101 -3.06 -3.35 -17.10
C HIS A 101 -3.43 -3.46 -15.61
N ARG A 102 -4.22 -2.50 -15.12
CA ARG A 102 -4.80 -2.53 -13.77
C ARG A 102 -6.08 -3.35 -13.70
N GLN A 103 -6.04 -4.57 -14.25
CA GLN A 103 -7.05 -5.59 -14.00
C GLN A 103 -6.47 -6.59 -12.99
N LEU A 104 -7.23 -6.88 -11.94
CA LEU A 104 -6.89 -7.86 -10.91
C LEU A 104 -7.97 -8.94 -10.90
N THR A 105 -7.59 -10.21 -10.89
CA THR A 105 -8.57 -11.28 -10.72
C THR A 105 -8.89 -11.49 -9.24
N PHE A 106 -10.07 -12.02 -8.94
CA PHE A 106 -10.45 -12.28 -7.55
C PHE A 106 -9.51 -13.31 -6.91
N GLU A 107 -9.01 -14.29 -7.67
CA GLU A 107 -8.05 -15.28 -7.20
C GLU A 107 -6.70 -14.67 -6.81
N GLU A 108 -6.20 -13.72 -7.59
CA GLU A 108 -4.96 -13.01 -7.26
C GLU A 108 -5.12 -12.21 -5.95
N ILE A 109 -6.25 -11.49 -5.81
CA ILE A 109 -6.54 -10.72 -4.60
C ILE A 109 -6.71 -11.65 -3.40
N ALA A 110 -7.46 -12.75 -3.56
CA ALA A 110 -7.67 -13.75 -2.50
C ALA A 110 -6.34 -14.33 -2.00
N LYS A 111 -5.43 -14.66 -2.93
CA LYS A 111 -4.11 -15.20 -2.59
C LYS A 111 -3.23 -14.20 -1.85
N SER A 112 -3.20 -12.95 -2.29
CA SER A 112 -2.35 -11.91 -1.69
C SER A 112 -2.91 -11.35 -0.39
N ALA A 113 -4.23 -11.19 -0.27
CA ALA A 113 -4.86 -10.69 0.95
C ALA A 113 -5.20 -11.81 1.95
N LYS A 114 -4.96 -13.08 1.59
CA LYS A 114 -5.31 -14.29 2.38
C LYS A 114 -6.78 -14.31 2.82
N VAL A 115 -7.67 -13.91 1.92
CA VAL A 115 -9.12 -13.94 2.12
C VAL A 115 -9.75 -14.98 1.22
N THR A 116 -10.95 -15.42 1.57
CA THR A 116 -11.72 -16.28 0.67
C THR A 116 -12.18 -15.49 -0.55
N VAL A 117 -12.36 -16.16 -1.69
CA VAL A 117 -12.80 -15.51 -2.95
C VAL A 117 -14.13 -14.76 -2.78
N ASN A 118 -15.01 -15.25 -1.89
CA ASN A 118 -16.30 -14.62 -1.59
C ASN A 118 -16.16 -13.30 -0.81
N GLU A 119 -15.11 -13.17 0.01
CA GLU A 119 -14.86 -11.98 0.81
C GLU A 119 -14.09 -10.89 0.03
N VAL A 120 -13.47 -11.25 -1.11
CA VAL A 120 -12.77 -10.31 -1.98
C VAL A 120 -13.69 -9.18 -2.44
N GLU A 121 -14.93 -9.51 -2.82
CA GLU A 121 -15.90 -8.52 -3.28
C GLU A 121 -16.19 -7.49 -2.19
N LEU A 122 -16.50 -7.96 -0.97
CA LEU A 122 -16.75 -7.08 0.17
C LEU A 122 -15.54 -6.21 0.52
N LEU A 123 -14.33 -6.77 0.43
CA LEU A 123 -13.09 -6.03 0.65
C LEU A 123 -12.93 -4.89 -0.38
N VAL A 124 -13.15 -5.19 -1.66
CA VAL A 124 -13.05 -4.21 -2.75
C VAL A 124 -14.13 -3.15 -2.63
N MET A 125 -15.38 -3.53 -2.31
CA MET A 125 -16.47 -2.59 -2.05
C MET A 125 -16.14 -1.65 -0.88
N LYS A 126 -15.53 -2.17 0.19
CA LYS A 126 -15.09 -1.34 1.32
C LYS A 126 -13.98 -0.37 0.90
N ALA A 127 -13.01 -0.83 0.11
CA ALA A 127 -11.93 0.02 -0.40
C ALA A 127 -12.47 1.17 -1.30
N LEU A 128 -13.46 0.89 -2.13
CA LEU A 128 -14.17 1.88 -2.95
C LEU A 128 -14.96 2.87 -2.08
N SER A 129 -15.66 2.37 -1.05
CA SER A 129 -16.48 3.19 -0.14
C SER A 129 -15.66 4.18 0.68
N VAL A 130 -14.48 3.75 1.15
CA VAL A 130 -13.54 4.61 1.88
C VAL A 130 -12.82 5.60 0.95
N GLY A 131 -12.81 5.34 -0.36
CA GLY A 131 -12.16 6.18 -1.36
C GLY A 131 -10.65 5.93 -1.49
N LEU A 132 -10.17 4.77 -1.03
CA LEU A 132 -8.76 4.36 -1.18
C LEU A 132 -8.42 4.03 -2.63
N VAL A 133 -9.41 3.48 -3.35
CA VAL A 133 -9.33 3.11 -4.76
C VAL A 133 -10.57 3.59 -5.50
N LYS A 134 -10.47 3.76 -6.82
CA LYS A 134 -11.61 3.94 -7.71
C LYS A 134 -11.50 2.92 -8.84
N GLY A 135 -12.64 2.40 -9.25
CA GLY A 135 -12.70 1.33 -10.23
C GLY A 135 -14.10 0.77 -10.41
N SER A 136 -14.18 -0.31 -11.16
CA SER A 136 -15.39 -1.12 -11.36
C SER A 136 -15.11 -2.59 -11.06
N ILE A 137 -16.13 -3.29 -10.58
CA ILE A 137 -16.08 -4.73 -10.32
C ILE A 137 -16.84 -5.42 -11.45
N ASP A 138 -16.19 -6.40 -12.07
CA ASP A 138 -16.82 -7.33 -13.01
C ASP A 138 -16.94 -8.69 -12.33
N GLU A 139 -18.14 -8.99 -11.86
CA GLU A 139 -18.40 -10.21 -11.11
C GLU A 139 -18.52 -11.45 -12.02
N VAL A 140 -18.88 -11.26 -13.29
CA VAL A 140 -19.05 -12.37 -14.25
C VAL A 140 -17.69 -12.94 -14.63
N ASP A 141 -16.75 -12.05 -14.96
CA ASP A 141 -15.37 -12.44 -15.30
C ASP A 141 -14.46 -12.56 -14.06
N LYS A 142 -14.99 -12.31 -12.86
CA LYS A 142 -14.26 -12.30 -11.56
C LYS A 142 -13.01 -11.41 -11.62
N ARG A 143 -13.18 -10.20 -12.14
CA ARG A 143 -12.13 -9.19 -12.34
C ARG A 143 -12.50 -7.87 -11.70
N VAL A 144 -11.49 -7.14 -11.23
CA VAL A 144 -11.63 -5.77 -10.76
C VAL A 144 -10.79 -4.86 -11.63
N HIS A 145 -11.44 -3.86 -12.22
CA HIS A 145 -10.77 -2.84 -13.01
C HIS A 145 -10.51 -1.61 -12.13
N MET A 146 -9.23 -1.32 -11.88
CA MET A 146 -8.82 -0.24 -10.99
C MET A 146 -8.32 0.94 -11.80
N THR A 147 -9.03 2.07 -11.74
CA THR A 147 -8.68 3.28 -12.49
C THR A 147 -7.75 4.19 -11.69
N TRP A 148 -7.93 4.26 -10.38
CA TRP A 148 -7.18 5.17 -9.52
C TRP A 148 -6.92 4.57 -8.14
N VAL A 149 -5.79 4.94 -7.55
CA VAL A 149 -5.41 4.60 -6.17
C VAL A 149 -4.97 5.87 -5.47
N GLN A 150 -5.26 5.98 -4.18
CA GLN A 150 -4.85 7.12 -3.37
C GLN A 150 -3.32 7.25 -3.34
N PRO A 151 -2.77 8.44 -3.64
CA PRO A 151 -1.35 8.71 -3.49
C PRO A 151 -0.91 8.51 -2.04
N ARG A 152 0.26 7.91 -1.86
CA ARG A 152 0.87 7.70 -0.55
C ARG A 152 2.34 8.11 -0.58
N VAL A 153 2.91 8.30 0.61
CA VAL A 153 4.36 8.44 0.77
C VAL A 153 5.03 7.13 0.37
N LEU A 154 6.04 7.25 -0.51
CA LEU A 154 6.74 6.12 -1.12
C LEU A 154 8.08 5.86 -0.43
N ASP A 155 8.48 4.59 -0.41
CA ASP A 155 9.84 4.19 -0.05
C ASP A 155 10.81 4.43 -1.23
N LEU A 156 12.11 4.58 -0.94
CA LEU A 156 13.17 4.78 -1.94
C LEU A 156 13.18 3.67 -3.00
N GLN A 157 12.85 2.44 -2.61
CA GLN A 157 12.74 1.31 -3.53
C GLN A 157 11.57 1.48 -4.51
N GLN A 158 10.43 2.00 -4.06
CA GLN A 158 9.27 2.27 -4.93
C GLN A 158 9.58 3.42 -5.90
N ILE A 159 10.29 4.46 -5.43
CA ILE A 159 10.76 5.57 -6.28
C ILE A 159 11.69 5.07 -7.40
N LYS A 160 12.58 4.13 -7.08
CA LYS A 160 13.44 3.50 -8.09
C LYS A 160 12.60 2.80 -9.17
N GLY A 161 11.57 2.05 -8.77
CA GLY A 161 10.65 1.42 -9.73
C GLY A 161 9.89 2.42 -10.61
N MET A 162 9.55 3.61 -10.08
CA MET A 162 8.97 4.69 -10.89
C MET A 162 9.96 5.27 -11.89
N LYS A 163 11.23 5.44 -11.50
CA LYS A 163 12.29 5.89 -12.41
C LYS A 163 12.41 4.94 -13.59
N ASP A 164 12.50 3.64 -13.33
CA ASP A 164 12.66 2.63 -14.38
C ASP A 164 11.48 2.68 -15.36
N ARG A 165 10.24 2.81 -14.86
CA ARG A 165 9.04 2.97 -15.71
C ARG A 165 9.07 4.22 -16.58
N LEU A 166 9.53 5.34 -16.03
CA LEU A 166 9.63 6.59 -16.77
C LEU A 166 10.71 6.50 -17.86
N GLU A 167 11.80 5.76 -17.60
CA GLU A 167 12.84 5.48 -18.57
C GLU A 167 12.33 4.61 -19.73
N PHE A 168 11.53 3.57 -19.45
CA PHE A 168 10.84 2.80 -20.50
C PHE A 168 9.93 3.69 -21.35
N TRP A 169 9.11 4.54 -20.71
CA TRP A 169 8.22 5.44 -21.44
C TRP A 169 8.98 6.45 -22.31
N CYS A 170 10.07 7.04 -21.82
CA CYS A 170 10.94 7.90 -22.62
C CYS A 170 11.51 7.17 -23.84
N THR A 171 11.81 5.88 -23.71
CA THR A 171 12.30 5.06 -24.81
C THR A 171 11.21 4.83 -25.85
N ASP A 172 9.99 4.51 -25.43
CA ASP A 172 8.84 4.34 -26.33
C ASP A 172 8.53 5.63 -27.12
N VAL A 173 8.58 6.78 -26.46
CA VAL A 173 8.37 8.10 -27.10
C VAL A 173 9.44 8.37 -28.16
N ARG A 174 10.73 8.10 -27.84
CA ARG A 174 11.83 8.25 -28.82
C ARG A 174 11.68 7.30 -30.00
N SER A 175 11.25 6.06 -29.78
CA SER A 175 11.00 5.12 -30.87
C SER A 175 9.88 5.60 -31.80
N MET A 176 8.83 6.22 -31.23
CA MET A 176 7.75 6.81 -32.03
C MET A 176 8.22 8.06 -32.80
N GLU A 177 9.01 8.92 -32.16
CA GLU A 177 9.62 10.11 -32.80
C GLU A 177 10.45 9.70 -34.02
N MET A 178 11.37 8.73 -33.87
CA MET A 178 12.20 8.21 -34.97
C MET A 178 11.35 7.64 -36.13
N LEU A 179 10.24 6.96 -35.81
CA LEU A 179 9.35 6.40 -36.82
C LEU A 179 8.65 7.50 -37.62
N VAL A 180 8.19 8.56 -36.94
CA VAL A 180 7.54 9.71 -37.59
C VAL A 180 8.55 10.49 -38.43
N GLU A 181 9.77 10.73 -37.94
CA GLU A 181 10.81 11.42 -38.72
C GLU A 181 11.12 10.68 -40.02
N HIS A 182 11.23 9.35 -39.99
CA HIS A 182 11.55 8.56 -41.17
C HIS A 182 10.42 8.55 -42.20
N GLN A 183 9.17 8.42 -41.76
CA GLN A 183 8.00 8.40 -42.65
C GLN A 183 7.59 9.79 -43.14
N ALA A 184 7.81 10.83 -42.32
CA ALA A 184 7.47 12.19 -42.68
C ALA A 184 8.50 12.82 -43.63
N HIS A 185 9.73 12.30 -43.68
CA HIS A 185 10.75 12.76 -44.64
C HIS A 185 10.30 12.56 -46.09
N ASP A 186 9.59 11.47 -46.41
CA ASP A 186 9.04 11.21 -47.76
C ASP A 186 7.89 12.17 -48.14
N ILE A 187 7.30 12.89 -47.18
CA ILE A 187 6.13 13.77 -47.39
C ILE A 187 6.50 15.25 -47.30
N LEU A 188 7.45 15.61 -46.44
CA LEU A 188 7.79 17.00 -46.10
C LEU A 188 8.97 17.59 -46.89
N THR A 189 9.74 16.76 -47.60
CA THR A 189 10.83 17.18 -48.51
C THR A 189 10.67 16.55 -49.87
#